data_AF-A0A0U3RW94-F1
#
_entry.id   AF-A0A0U3RW94-F1
#
_cell.length_a   1.000
_cell.length_b   1.000
_cell.length_c   1.000
_cell.angle_alpha   90.00
_cell.angle_beta   90.00
_cell.angle_gamma   90.00
#
_symmetry.space_group_name_H-M   'P 1'
#
loop_
_entity.id
_entity.type
_entity.pdbx_description
1 polymer ?
#
loop_
_entity_poly.entity_id
_entity_poly.type
_entity_poly.pdbx_seq_one_letter_code
_entity_poly.pdbx_strand_id
1 'polypeptide(L)'
;MEEVEKVKALCKELNEGHLLKAIDSFVSLQKELSSKKGEDFINVSILGFIEGILVSLSRKHKNEKIGELLEEVRTKRAELEEKFKKPRVLLFENL
;
A
#
# COMPACT_ATOMS: atom_id res chain seq x y z
N MET A 1 1.42 -11.01 2.74
CA MET A 1 1.41 -9.60 3.16
C MET A 1 0.17 -9.40 4.00
N GLU A 2 0.35 -9.01 5.26
CA GLU A 2 -0.71 -8.99 6.27
C GLU A 2 -1.75 -7.89 5.98
N GLU A 3 -1.28 -6.74 5.52
CA GLU A 3 -2.06 -5.53 5.24
C GLU A 3 -3.09 -5.79 4.15
N VAL A 4 -2.71 -6.55 3.12
CA VAL A 4 -3.60 -6.97 2.02
C VAL A 4 -4.79 -7.76 2.58
N GLU A 5 -4.54 -8.71 3.49
CA GLU A 5 -5.62 -9.53 4.05
C GLU A 5 -6.50 -8.73 5.01
N LYS A 6 -5.93 -7.79 5.79
CA LYS A 6 -6.71 -6.84 6.59
C LYS A 6 -7.63 -5.98 5.72
N VAL A 7 -7.12 -5.44 4.61
CA VAL A 7 -7.93 -4.63 3.68
C VAL A 7 -9.02 -5.47 3.02
N LYS A 8 -8.73 -6.71 2.62
CA LYS A 8 -9.73 -7.64 2.08
C LYS A 8 -10.82 -7.95 3.11
N ALA A 9 -10.46 -8.18 4.37
CA ALA A 9 -11.43 -8.40 5.44
C ALA A 9 -12.34 -7.17 5.62
N LEU A 10 -11.76 -5.97 5.67
CA LEU A 10 -12.51 -4.73 5.78
C LEU A 10 -13.44 -4.50 4.58
N CYS A 11 -13.00 -4.81 3.35
CA CYS A 11 -13.85 -4.74 2.16
C CYS A 11 -15.06 -5.68 2.26
N LYS A 12 -14.90 -6.88 2.85
CA LYS A 12 -16.03 -7.80 3.11
C LYS A 12 -16.99 -7.21 4.14
N GLU A 13 -16.48 -6.68 5.25
CA GLU A 13 -17.30 -6.05 6.30
C GLU A 13 -18.13 -4.87 5.75
N LEU A 14 -17.58 -4.11 4.81
CA LEU A 14 -18.22 -2.93 4.20
C LEU A 14 -19.13 -3.25 3.00
N ASN A 15 -19.37 -4.53 2.69
CA ASN A 15 -20.09 -5.00 1.49
C ASN A 15 -19.46 -4.54 0.16
N GLU A 16 -18.15 -4.31 0.14
CA GLU A 16 -17.36 -3.92 -1.04
C GLU A 16 -16.67 -5.14 -1.67
N GLY A 17 -17.35 -6.29 -1.70
CA GLY A 17 -16.78 -7.57 -2.14
C GLY A 17 -16.22 -7.55 -3.58
N HIS A 18 -16.69 -6.62 -4.42
CA HIS A 18 -16.16 -6.43 -5.77
C HIS A 18 -14.69 -6.01 -5.79
N LEU A 19 -14.19 -5.35 -4.74
CA LEU A 19 -12.78 -4.92 -4.63
C LEU A 19 -11.82 -6.08 -4.36
N LEU A 20 -12.30 -7.20 -3.80
CA LEU A 20 -11.46 -8.35 -3.47
C LEU A 20 -10.75 -8.89 -4.71
N LYS A 21 -11.51 -9.03 -5.81
CA LYS A 21 -10.96 -9.52 -7.08
C LYS A 21 -9.91 -8.56 -7.65
N ALA A 22 -10.10 -7.26 -7.48
CA ALA A 22 -9.14 -6.25 -7.92
C ALA A 22 -7.83 -6.34 -7.11
N ILE A 23 -7.94 -6.49 -5.78
CA ILE A 23 -6.80 -6.69 -4.89
C ILE A 23 -6.04 -7.95 -5.25
N ASP A 24 -6.73 -9.10 -5.37
CA ASP A 24 -6.08 -10.38 -5.68
C ASP A 24 -5.39 -10.35 -7.04
N SER A 25 -6.04 -9.76 -8.06
CA SER A 25 -5.46 -9.61 -9.39
C SER A 25 -4.22 -8.72 -9.38
N PHE A 26 -4.26 -7.59 -8.68
CA PHE A 26 -3.12 -6.68 -8.57
C PHE A 26 -1.94 -7.34 -7.85
N VAL A 27 -2.19 -8.01 -6.72
CA VAL A 27 -1.16 -8.71 -5.96
C VAL A 27 -0.53 -9.84 -6.79
N SER A 28 -1.32 -10.60 -7.54
CA SER A 28 -0.80 -11.64 -8.44
C SER A 28 0.14 -11.05 -9.50
N LEU A 29 -0.29 -9.98 -10.18
CA LEU A 29 0.51 -9.30 -11.18
C LEU A 29 1.83 -8.76 -10.60
N GLN A 30 1.78 -8.19 -9.40
CA GLN A 30 2.97 -7.66 -8.73
C GLN A 30 3.94 -8.78 -8.33
N LYS A 31 3.44 -9.94 -7.88
CA LYS A 31 4.28 -11.11 -7.59
C LYS A 31 5.00 -11.63 -8.83
N GLU A 32 4.36 -11.66 -9.99
CA GLU A 32 5.02 -12.05 -11.25
C GLU A 32 6.16 -11.09 -11.62
N LEU A 33 6.01 -9.80 -11.30
CA LEU A 33 7.02 -8.77 -11.54
C LEU A 33 8.17 -8.75 -10.50
N SER A 34 8.02 -9.44 -9.36
CA SER A 34 9.01 -9.46 -8.27
C SER A 34 10.39 -9.93 -8.69
N SER A 35 10.44 -10.94 -9.56
CA SER A 35 11.67 -11.47 -10.15
C SER A 35 12.51 -10.43 -10.91
N LYS A 36 11.89 -9.31 -11.34
CA LYS A 36 12.52 -8.26 -12.16
C LYS A 36 12.82 -6.98 -11.38
N LYS A 37 12.07 -6.67 -10.33
CA LYS A 37 12.10 -5.35 -9.66
C LYS A 37 12.46 -5.38 -8.17
N GLY A 38 12.61 -6.56 -7.58
CA GLY A 38 12.93 -6.74 -6.16
C GLY A 38 11.70 -6.67 -5.26
N GLU A 39 11.70 -7.46 -4.18
CA GLU A 39 10.54 -7.68 -3.31
C GLU A 39 10.06 -6.39 -2.61
N ASP A 40 10.98 -5.58 -2.08
CA ASP A 40 10.63 -4.32 -1.41
C ASP A 40 9.92 -3.34 -2.36
N PHE A 41 10.29 -3.30 -3.64
CA PHE A 41 9.67 -2.41 -4.63
C PHE A 41 8.23 -2.84 -4.95
N ILE A 42 8.02 -4.15 -5.05
CA ILE A 42 6.71 -4.77 -5.22
C ILE A 42 5.83 -4.49 -3.99
N ASN A 43 6.38 -4.62 -2.78
CA ASN A 43 5.66 -4.35 -1.55
C ASN A 43 5.20 -2.89 -1.44
N VAL A 44 6.07 -1.91 -1.76
CA VAL A 44 5.68 -0.49 -1.85
C VAL A 44 4.52 -0.29 -2.83
N SER A 45 4.58 -0.94 -4.00
CA SER A 45 3.54 -0.83 -5.03
C SER A 45 2.20 -1.39 -4.57
N ILE A 46 2.21 -2.54 -3.87
CA ILE A 46 1.00 -3.15 -3.30
C ILE A 46 0.42 -2.28 -2.18
N LEU A 47 1.27 -1.78 -1.27
CA LEU A 47 0.84 -0.90 -0.19
C LEU A 47 0.21 0.39 -0.74
N GLY A 48 0.81 1.00 -1.77
CA GLY A 48 0.26 2.20 -2.41
C GLY A 48 -1.11 1.94 -3.07
N PHE A 49 -1.29 0.77 -3.69
CA PHE A 49 -2.56 0.39 -4.28
C PHE A 49 -3.67 0.25 -3.23
N ILE A 50 -3.42 -0.49 -2.14
CA ILE A 50 -4.42 -0.68 -1.09
C ILE A 50 -4.65 0.60 -0.26
N GLU A 51 -3.65 1.48 -0.14
CA GLU A 51 -3.84 2.82 0.41
C GLU A 51 -4.87 3.62 -0.41
N GLY A 52 -4.75 3.60 -1.73
CA GLY A 52 -5.72 4.26 -2.63
C GLY A 52 -7.14 3.72 -2.50
N ILE A 53 -7.28 2.41 -2.26
CA ILE A 53 -8.58 1.80 -1.93
C ILE A 53 -9.11 2.36 -0.61
N LEU A 54 -8.31 2.37 0.46
CA LEU A 54 -8.72 2.86 1.78
C LEU A 54 -9.10 4.35 1.75
N VAL A 55 -8.38 5.19 1.01
CA VAL A 55 -8.73 6.60 0.78
C VAL A 55 -10.08 6.73 0.08
N SER A 56 -10.39 5.85 -0.87
CA SER A 56 -11.67 5.85 -1.57
C SER A 56 -12.81 5.39 -0.66
N LEU A 57 -12.55 4.36 0.17
CA LEU A 57 -13.50 3.84 1.15
C LEU A 57 -13.81 4.87 2.25
N SER A 58 -12.82 5.63 2.73
CA SER A 58 -13.02 6.65 3.78
C SER A 58 -13.92 7.80 3.33
N ARG A 59 -14.01 8.05 2.01
CA ARG A 59 -14.96 9.02 1.44
C ARG A 59 -16.39 8.50 1.37
N LYS A 60 -16.55 7.17 1.26
CA LYS A 60 -17.85 6.51 1.08
C LYS A 60 -18.47 6.06 2.40
N HIS A 61 -17.65 5.69 3.38
CA HIS A 61 -18.07 5.06 4.63
C HIS A 61 -17.55 5.85 5.84
N LYS A 62 -18.42 6.04 6.84
CA LYS A 62 -18.01 6.54 8.17
C LYS A 62 -17.70 5.34 9.07
N ASN A 63 -16.50 4.79 8.94
CA ASN A 63 -16.02 3.67 9.74
C ASN A 63 -14.58 3.95 10.21
N GLU A 64 -14.38 4.01 11.52
CA GLU A 64 -13.09 4.33 12.15
C GLU A 64 -11.99 3.33 11.77
N LYS A 65 -12.34 2.05 11.57
CA LYS A 65 -11.41 1.01 11.12
C LYS A 65 -10.71 1.35 9.80
N ILE A 66 -11.37 2.12 8.93
CA ILE A 66 -10.75 2.56 7.67
C ILE A 66 -9.59 3.52 7.96
N GLY A 67 -9.78 4.45 8.90
CA GLY A 67 -8.74 5.42 9.28
C GLY A 67 -7.55 4.73 9.94
N GLU A 68 -7.82 3.83 10.89
CA GLU A 68 -6.77 3.05 11.57
C GLU A 68 -5.92 2.24 10.58
N LEU A 69 -6.57 1.52 9.66
CA LEU A 69 -5.87 0.70 8.68
C LEU A 69 -5.17 1.55 7.61
N LEU A 70 -5.71 2.72 7.27
CA LEU A 70 -5.08 3.67 6.34
C LEU A 70 -3.76 4.18 6.90
N GLU A 71 -3.73 4.55 8.19
CA GLU A 71 -2.50 4.99 8.85
C GLU A 71 -1.49 3.85 9.00
N GLU A 72 -1.92 2.62 9.32
CA GLU A 72 -1.03 1.44 9.33
C GLU A 72 -0.34 1.23 7.97
N VAL A 73 -1.12 1.27 6.88
CA VAL A 73 -0.61 1.08 5.51
C VAL A 73 0.35 2.22 5.13
N ARG A 74 0.02 3.46 5.47
CA ARG A 74 0.87 4.63 5.21
C ARG A 74 2.21 4.53 5.89
N THR A 75 2.22 4.19 7.18
CA THR A 75 3.46 4.03 7.95
C THR A 75 4.34 2.95 7.34
N LYS A 76 3.78 1.76 7.07
CA LYS A 76 4.54 0.66 6.46
C LYS A 76 5.06 0.99 5.07
N ARG A 77 4.28 1.71 4.26
CA ARG A 77 4.74 2.16 2.93
C ARG A 77 5.90 3.14 3.06
N ALA A 78 5.79 4.13 3.95
CA ALA A 78 6.84 5.12 4.19
C ALA A 78 8.14 4.48 4.70
N GLU A 79 8.06 3.52 5.61
CA GLU A 79 9.21 2.75 6.12
C GLU A 79 9.94 2.00 5.00
N LEU A 80 9.18 1.37 4.08
CA LEU A 80 9.78 0.72 2.92
C LEU A 80 10.35 1.73 1.90
N GLU A 81 9.67 2.84 1.66
CA GLU A 81 10.14 3.92 0.77
C GLU A 81 11.45 4.55 1.27
N GLU A 82 11.64 4.64 2.58
CA GLU A 82 12.89 5.16 3.17
C GLU A 82 14.11 4.34 2.74
N LYS A 83 13.97 3.02 2.59
CA LYS A 83 15.04 2.14 2.09
C LYS A 83 15.49 2.50 0.66
N PHE A 84 14.61 3.14 -0.12
CA PHE A 84 14.89 3.57 -1.49
C PHE A 84 15.35 5.02 -1.59
N LYS A 85 15.25 5.82 -0.52
CA LYS A 85 15.77 7.18 -0.54
C LYS A 85 17.29 7.12 -0.67
N LYS A 86 17.80 7.62 -1.79
CA LYS A 86 19.23 7.89 -1.90
C LYS A 86 19.64 8.88 -0.81
N PRO A 87 20.86 8.77 -0.25
CA PRO A 87 21.40 9.81 0.61
C PRO A 87 21.23 11.16 -0.09
N ARG A 88 20.76 12.18 0.63
CA ARG A 88 20.77 13.55 0.09
C ARG A 88 22.21 13.88 -0.24
N VAL A 89 22.54 13.88 -1.53
CA VAL A 89 23.79 14.47 -1.99
C VAL A 89 23.65 15.94 -1.65
N LEU A 90 24.41 16.42 -0.65
CA LEU A 90 24.61 17.84 -0.41
C LEU A 90 25.37 18.37 -1.63
N LEU A 91 24.63 18.65 -2.71
CA LEU A 91 25.12 19.42 -3.82
C LEU A 91 25.30 20.83 -3.24
N PHE A 92 26.57 21.24 -3.09
CA PHE A 92 27.04 22.55 -2.65
C PHE A 92 27.11 22.77 -1.12
N GLU A 93 27.99 22.03 -0.45
CA GLU A 93 28.84 22.65 0.58
C GLU A 93 30.15 23.05 -0.10
N ASN A 94 30.50 24.35 -0.03
CA ASN A 94 31.62 25.05 -0.69
C ASN A 94 31.26 25.83 -1.97
N LEU A 95 30.56 26.95 -1.80
CA LEU A 95 30.81 28.19 -2.54
C LEU A 95 30.84 29.36 -1.56
#